data_AF-A0A8S1EX20-F1
#
_entry.id   AF-A0A8S1EX20-F1
#
_cell.length_a   1.000
_cell.length_b   1.000
_cell.length_c   1.000
_cell.angle_alpha   90.00
_cell.angle_beta   90.00
_cell.angle_gamma   90.00
#
_symmetry.space_group_name_H-M   'P 1'
#
loop_
_entity.id
_entity.type
_entity.pdbx_description
1 polymer ?
#
loop_
_entity_poly.entity_id
_entity_poly.type
_entity_poly.pdbx_seq_one_letter_code
_entity_poly.pdbx_strand_id
1 'polypeptide(L)'
;MKVHSERPPGSDEPGVIRRFVESRLIGNFDSETFSEAWKKKFSHAPTWCDADMSLQQINRGKARGNRIALYARAFFQLWLYRIGCFVQTYAWSTILISMVLYTLCLGGLKNVVIETDLVKLWVSEGGRLNEEMNYLASVRNTAQRVKREAAGARRGPELPKENGLGGGFQVVIQTPSYEGENVLTKEALQRHTKLMQEIANYEVDMFNEKWTLSDICFKPPGPSFNSGPLAGIMSKLLDKIIPCIWITPVDCYWDGAKALGPNPPLNLGYVTSFISSLPQGNVTWKNLNPTSVIKEVGQLFDLGPIGNFFERAGIDGAYLDRPCIDPLEEECPKSAPNYFDKCASLKKFNEWNLAKSLEEQVRIYSKLLFRSILFKTFPCASSR
;
A
#
# COMPACT_ATOMS: atom_id res chain seq x y z
N MET A 1 -61.53 -9.47 -47.69
CA MET A 1 -62.16 -8.35 -48.43
C MET A 1 -61.66 -7.05 -47.80
N LYS A 2 -61.24 -6.01 -48.53
CA LYS A 2 -60.86 -4.72 -47.90
C LYS A 2 -62.08 -4.17 -47.15
N VAL A 3 -62.16 -4.43 -45.84
CA VAL A 3 -63.39 -4.15 -45.09
C VAL A 3 -63.40 -2.65 -44.79
N HIS A 4 -64.07 -1.90 -45.65
CA HIS A 4 -64.30 -0.47 -45.45
C HIS A 4 -64.94 -0.22 -44.07
N SER A 5 -64.44 0.82 -43.40
CA SER A 5 -64.91 1.29 -42.10
C SER A 5 -66.29 1.94 -42.25
N GLU A 6 -67.34 1.14 -42.35
CA GLU A 6 -68.69 1.65 -42.10
C GLU A 6 -68.86 1.81 -40.59
N ARG A 7 -68.79 3.07 -40.12
CA ARG A 7 -69.12 3.43 -38.74
C ARG A 7 -70.63 3.30 -38.52
N PRO A 8 -71.07 2.87 -37.32
CA PRO A 8 -72.48 2.93 -36.97
C PRO A 8 -73.00 4.39 -36.98
N PRO A 9 -74.27 4.63 -37.36
CA PRO A 9 -74.85 5.96 -37.40
C PRO A 9 -74.91 6.56 -35.98
N GLY A 10 -74.32 7.75 -35.79
CA GLY A 10 -74.33 8.48 -34.51
C GLY A 10 -73.00 8.55 -33.73
N SER A 11 -71.84 8.42 -34.38
CA SER A 11 -70.53 8.64 -33.74
C SER A 11 -69.94 10.02 -34.08
N ASP A 12 -69.52 10.78 -33.07
CA ASP A 12 -68.90 12.11 -33.21
C ASP A 12 -67.78 12.10 -34.26
N GLU A 13 -67.76 13.10 -35.14
CA GLU A 13 -66.73 13.25 -36.16
C GLU A 13 -65.33 13.35 -35.51
N PRO A 14 -64.40 12.42 -35.80
CA PRO A 14 -63.06 12.51 -35.25
C PRO A 14 -62.31 13.68 -35.90
N GLY A 15 -61.59 14.45 -35.08
CA GLY A 15 -60.74 15.55 -35.55
C GLY A 15 -59.68 15.11 -36.57
N VAL A 16 -59.17 16.06 -37.35
CA VAL A 16 -58.26 15.83 -38.50
C VAL A 16 -57.06 14.94 -38.15
N ILE A 17 -56.44 15.16 -36.98
CA ILE A 17 -55.30 14.38 -36.49
C ILE A 17 -55.69 12.92 -36.25
N ARG A 18 -56.87 12.69 -35.67
CA ARG A 18 -57.36 11.34 -35.39
C ARG A 18 -57.70 10.59 -36.67
N ARG A 19 -58.27 11.26 -37.69
CA ARG A 19 -58.50 10.65 -39.01
C ARG A 19 -57.20 10.25 -39.69
N PHE A 20 -56.18 11.09 -39.60
CA PHE A 20 -54.86 10.80 -40.16
C PHE A 20 -54.21 9.59 -39.47
N VAL A 21 -54.22 9.55 -38.14
CA VAL A 21 -53.71 8.40 -37.36
C VAL A 21 -54.51 7.14 -37.68
N GLU A 22 -55.84 7.21 -37.69
CA GLU A 22 -56.71 6.07 -38.03
C GLU A 22 -56.43 5.54 -39.45
N SER A 23 -56.24 6.42 -40.45
CA SER A 23 -55.95 5.99 -41.84
C SER A 23 -54.62 5.27 -42.04
N ARG A 24 -53.64 5.52 -41.16
CA ARG A 24 -52.28 4.96 -41.27
C ARG A 24 -52.05 3.77 -40.35
N LEU A 25 -52.77 3.75 -39.22
CA LEU A 25 -52.65 2.71 -38.19
C LEU A 25 -53.65 1.56 -38.39
N ILE A 26 -54.87 1.89 -38.84
CA ILE A 26 -56.02 0.95 -38.86
C ILE A 26 -56.26 0.40 -40.27
N GLY A 27 -56.44 -0.92 -40.38
CA GLY A 27 -56.89 -1.56 -41.61
C GLY A 27 -55.77 -2.11 -42.49
N ASN A 28 -54.59 -2.34 -41.90
CA ASN A 28 -53.46 -2.96 -42.60
C ASN A 28 -53.57 -4.50 -42.63
N PHE A 29 -54.46 -5.11 -41.85
CA PHE A 29 -54.58 -6.55 -41.68
C PHE A 29 -56.02 -7.04 -41.88
N ASP A 30 -56.21 -8.12 -42.65
CA ASP A 30 -57.51 -8.70 -42.98
C ASP A 30 -57.71 -10.03 -42.24
N SER A 31 -58.81 -10.17 -41.48
CA SER A 31 -59.10 -11.34 -40.64
C SER A 31 -59.27 -12.65 -41.44
N GLU A 32 -59.55 -12.56 -42.73
CA GLU A 32 -59.79 -13.73 -43.61
C GLU A 32 -58.50 -14.48 -43.97
N THR A 33 -57.34 -13.81 -43.91
CA THR A 33 -56.05 -14.40 -44.31
C THR A 33 -55.33 -15.16 -43.20
N PHE A 34 -55.90 -15.23 -41.99
CA PHE A 34 -55.23 -15.81 -40.83
C PHE A 34 -55.65 -17.27 -40.56
N SER A 35 -54.71 -18.05 -40.01
CA SER A 35 -54.92 -19.47 -39.67
C SER A 35 -55.94 -19.67 -38.56
N GLU A 36 -56.56 -20.87 -38.50
CA GLU A 36 -57.52 -21.23 -37.44
C GLU A 36 -56.91 -21.14 -36.04
N ALA A 37 -55.61 -21.40 -35.90
CA ALA A 37 -54.88 -21.24 -34.65
C ALA A 37 -54.80 -19.76 -34.21
N TRP A 38 -54.68 -18.81 -35.15
CA TRP A 38 -54.71 -17.38 -34.86
C TRP A 38 -56.11 -16.94 -34.41
N LYS A 39 -57.16 -17.39 -35.09
CA LYS A 39 -58.56 -17.07 -34.74
C LYS A 39 -58.92 -17.53 -33.33
N LYS A 40 -58.47 -18.73 -32.95
CA LYS A 40 -58.63 -19.27 -31.58
C LYS A 40 -57.88 -18.46 -30.52
N LYS A 41 -56.70 -17.91 -30.84
CA LYS A 41 -55.94 -17.03 -29.93
C LYS A 41 -56.58 -15.64 -29.80
N PHE A 42 -57.08 -15.11 -30.91
CA PHE A 42 -57.78 -13.84 -30.92
C PHE A 42 -59.08 -13.88 -30.11
N SER A 43 -59.84 -14.98 -30.15
CA SER A 43 -61.08 -15.11 -29.36
C SER A 43 -60.83 -15.14 -27.85
N HIS A 44 -59.71 -15.72 -27.40
CA HIS A 44 -59.35 -15.78 -25.99
C HIS A 44 -58.68 -14.48 -25.50
N ALA A 45 -57.84 -13.84 -26.33
CA ALA A 45 -57.08 -12.65 -25.95
C ALA A 45 -56.96 -11.65 -27.12
N PRO A 46 -58.05 -10.93 -27.46
CA PRO A 46 -58.14 -10.14 -28.69
C PRO A 46 -57.15 -8.98 -28.70
N THR A 47 -57.08 -8.21 -27.61
CA THR A 47 -56.20 -7.02 -27.54
C THR A 47 -54.72 -7.35 -27.42
N TRP A 48 -54.37 -8.60 -27.13
CA TRP A 48 -52.98 -9.08 -27.08
C TRP A 48 -52.55 -9.64 -28.44
N CYS A 49 -53.44 -10.41 -29.07
CA CYS A 49 -53.20 -11.03 -30.38
C CYS A 49 -53.15 -10.00 -31.50
N ASP A 50 -54.09 -9.05 -31.54
CA ASP A 50 -54.13 -7.99 -32.54
C ASP A 50 -54.95 -6.80 -32.03
N ALA A 51 -54.23 -5.73 -31.65
CA ALA A 51 -54.86 -4.51 -31.16
C ALA A 51 -55.54 -3.71 -32.28
N ASP A 52 -55.09 -3.81 -33.53
CA ASP A 52 -55.73 -3.14 -34.67
C ASP A 52 -57.11 -3.78 -34.94
N MET A 53 -57.16 -5.10 -35.06
CA MET A 53 -58.43 -5.83 -35.25
C MET A 53 -59.41 -5.60 -34.09
N SER A 54 -58.91 -5.53 -32.87
CA SER A 54 -59.72 -5.20 -31.68
C SER A 54 -60.31 -3.78 -31.76
N LEU A 55 -59.53 -2.82 -32.27
CA LEU A 55 -59.97 -1.44 -32.44
C LEU A 55 -61.00 -1.30 -33.56
N GLN A 56 -60.86 -2.08 -34.65
CA GLN A 56 -61.87 -2.19 -35.71
C GLN A 56 -63.20 -2.75 -35.17
N GLN A 57 -63.17 -3.74 -34.27
CA GLN A 57 -64.36 -4.28 -33.63
C GLN A 57 -65.05 -3.28 -32.69
N ILE A 58 -64.27 -2.45 -31.99
CA ILE A 58 -64.80 -1.34 -31.18
C ILE A 58 -65.45 -0.26 -32.06
N ASN A 59 -64.85 0.06 -33.21
CA ASN A 59 -65.40 1.04 -34.15
C ASN A 59 -66.69 0.53 -34.84
N ARG A 60 -66.83 -0.78 -35.03
CA ARG A 60 -68.07 -1.44 -35.52
C ARG A 60 -69.16 -1.59 -34.45
N GLY A 61 -68.90 -1.17 -33.22
CA GLY A 61 -69.85 -1.28 -32.11
C GLY A 61 -70.02 -2.70 -31.55
N LYS A 62 -69.19 -3.67 -31.94
CA LYS A 62 -69.25 -5.06 -31.48
C LYS A 62 -68.57 -5.29 -30.12
N ALA A 63 -67.74 -4.36 -29.67
CA ALA A 63 -67.03 -4.42 -28.40
C ALA A 63 -66.86 -3.01 -27.78
N ARG A 64 -66.64 -2.94 -26.47
CA ARG A 64 -66.36 -1.69 -25.72
C ARG A 64 -65.08 -1.87 -24.91
N GLY A 65 -64.27 -0.81 -24.80
CA GLY A 65 -63.01 -0.82 -24.05
C GLY A 65 -62.24 0.49 -24.12
N ASN A 66 -61.10 0.56 -23.42
CA ASN A 66 -60.24 1.76 -23.41
C ASN A 66 -59.54 1.92 -24.77
N ARG A 67 -59.94 2.96 -25.52
CA ARG A 67 -59.46 3.22 -26.88
C ARG A 67 -58.00 3.68 -26.90
N ILE A 68 -57.60 4.59 -26.00
CA ILE A 68 -56.26 5.22 -26.02
C ILE A 68 -55.15 4.18 -25.82
N ALA A 69 -55.34 3.30 -24.84
CA ALA A 69 -54.40 2.20 -24.59
C ALA A 69 -54.27 1.25 -25.78
N LEU A 70 -55.38 1.04 -26.51
CA LEU A 70 -55.42 0.15 -27.67
C LEU A 70 -54.75 0.77 -28.91
N TYR A 71 -54.94 2.07 -29.14
CA TYR A 71 -54.19 2.81 -30.17
C TYR A 71 -52.68 2.75 -29.95
N ALA A 72 -52.23 2.98 -28.71
CA ALA A 72 -50.81 2.89 -28.37
C ALA A 72 -50.25 1.49 -28.64
N ARG A 73 -51.00 0.45 -28.25
CA ARG A 73 -50.61 -0.94 -28.50
C ARG A 73 -50.56 -1.29 -29.99
N ALA A 74 -51.56 -0.90 -30.77
CA ALA A 74 -51.60 -1.13 -32.21
C ALA A 74 -50.41 -0.45 -32.92
N PHE A 75 -50.01 0.74 -32.46
CA PHE A 75 -48.82 1.42 -32.96
C PHE A 75 -47.53 0.62 -32.70
N PHE A 76 -47.28 0.18 -31.47
CA PHE A 76 -46.10 -0.63 -31.16
C PHE A 76 -46.11 -1.98 -31.89
N GLN A 77 -47.28 -2.63 -31.98
CA GLN A 77 -47.43 -3.89 -32.71
C GLN A 77 -47.13 -3.71 -34.21
N LEU A 78 -47.61 -2.62 -34.83
CA LEU A 78 -47.32 -2.33 -36.23
C LEU A 78 -45.82 -2.08 -36.47
N TRP A 79 -45.16 -1.32 -35.58
CA TRP A 79 -43.73 -1.03 -35.70
C TRP A 79 -42.88 -2.29 -35.50
N LEU A 80 -43.16 -3.09 -34.47
CA LEU A 80 -42.47 -4.36 -34.24
C LEU A 80 -42.72 -5.35 -35.36
N TYR A 81 -43.94 -5.40 -35.90
CA TYR A 81 -44.27 -6.23 -37.06
C TYR A 81 -43.50 -5.80 -38.30
N ARG A 82 -43.40 -4.50 -38.58
CA ARG A 82 -42.60 -3.97 -39.70
C ARG A 82 -41.11 -4.28 -39.55
N ILE A 83 -40.56 -4.11 -38.35
CA ILE A 83 -39.17 -4.49 -38.03
C ILE A 83 -38.99 -6.00 -38.20
N GLY A 84 -39.94 -6.81 -37.74
CA GLY A 84 -39.95 -8.26 -37.89
C GLY A 84 -39.98 -8.69 -39.36
N CYS A 85 -40.84 -8.09 -40.18
CA CYS A 85 -40.86 -8.34 -41.62
C CYS A 85 -39.54 -7.92 -42.29
N PHE A 86 -38.98 -6.77 -41.91
CA PHE A 86 -37.68 -6.31 -42.41
C PHE A 86 -36.55 -7.31 -42.08
N VAL A 87 -36.50 -7.79 -40.83
CA VAL A 87 -35.57 -8.83 -40.40
C VAL A 87 -35.83 -10.14 -41.14
N GLN A 88 -37.08 -10.52 -41.39
CA GLN A 88 -37.41 -11.74 -42.12
C GLN A 88 -37.00 -11.66 -43.61
N THR A 89 -37.17 -10.51 -44.26
CA THR A 89 -36.74 -10.30 -45.65
C THR A 89 -35.22 -10.29 -45.79
N TYR A 90 -34.49 -9.72 -44.82
CA TYR A 90 -33.03 -9.59 -44.84
C TYR A 90 -32.36 -10.35 -43.67
N ALA A 91 -32.80 -11.58 -43.40
CA ALA A 91 -32.38 -12.33 -42.21
C ALA A 91 -30.87 -12.55 -42.14
N TRP A 92 -30.24 -12.92 -43.26
CA TRP A 92 -28.81 -13.20 -43.28
C TRP A 92 -27.95 -11.92 -43.16
N SER A 93 -28.33 -10.86 -43.87
CA SER A 93 -27.64 -9.57 -43.83
C SER A 93 -27.72 -8.91 -42.45
N THR A 94 -28.88 -8.98 -41.79
CA THR A 94 -29.06 -8.43 -40.45
C THR A 94 -28.23 -9.17 -39.40
N ILE A 95 -28.18 -10.51 -39.46
CA ILE A 95 -27.33 -11.31 -38.58
C ILE A 95 -25.85 -10.97 -38.78
N LEU A 96 -25.38 -10.93 -40.04
CA LEU A 96 -23.98 -10.64 -40.34
C LEU A 96 -23.55 -9.26 -39.83
N ILE A 97 -24.35 -8.23 -40.10
CA ILE A 97 -24.08 -6.87 -39.61
C ILE A 97 -24.05 -6.83 -38.08
N SER A 98 -25.00 -7.50 -37.41
CA SER A 98 -25.03 -7.55 -35.94
C SER A 98 -23.81 -8.24 -35.34
N MET A 99 -23.33 -9.31 -35.97
CA MET A 99 -22.15 -10.05 -35.54
C MET A 99 -20.87 -9.25 -35.76
N VAL A 100 -20.75 -8.54 -36.89
CA VAL A 100 -19.64 -7.60 -37.15
C VAL A 100 -19.63 -6.46 -36.14
N LEU A 101 -20.79 -5.85 -35.85
CA LEU A 101 -20.86 -4.78 -34.84
C LEU A 101 -20.52 -5.30 -33.44
N TYR A 102 -21.00 -6.49 -33.06
CA TYR A 102 -20.67 -7.11 -31.79
C TYR A 102 -19.17 -7.40 -31.66
N THR A 103 -18.55 -7.97 -32.69
CA THR A 103 -17.10 -8.24 -32.70
C THR A 103 -16.25 -6.96 -32.65
N LEU A 104 -16.68 -5.88 -33.30
CA LEU A 104 -16.04 -4.57 -33.17
C LEU A 104 -16.14 -4.03 -31.73
N CYS A 105 -17.29 -4.17 -31.06
CA CYS A 105 -17.44 -3.78 -29.66
C CYS A 105 -16.58 -4.64 -28.72
N LEU A 106 -16.47 -5.95 -28.97
CA LEU A 106 -15.59 -6.83 -28.20
C LEU A 106 -14.10 -6.44 -28.36
N GLY A 107 -13.69 -5.92 -29.51
CA GLY A 107 -12.34 -5.39 -29.71
C GLY A 107 -11.98 -4.28 -28.72
N GLY A 108 -12.96 -3.49 -28.25
CA GLY A 108 -12.77 -2.46 -27.24
C GLY A 108 -12.41 -2.99 -25.85
N LEU A 109 -12.75 -4.26 -25.54
CA LEU A 109 -12.48 -4.88 -24.23
C LEU A 109 -10.98 -5.08 -23.98
N LYS A 110 -10.14 -5.12 -25.01
CA LYS A 110 -8.68 -5.21 -24.86
C LYS A 110 -8.10 -4.02 -24.08
N ASN A 111 -8.75 -2.87 -24.15
CA ASN A 111 -8.29 -1.64 -23.50
C ASN A 111 -8.91 -1.44 -22.11
N VAL A 112 -9.53 -2.48 -21.54
CA VAL A 112 -10.04 -2.43 -20.17
C VAL A 112 -8.87 -2.46 -19.20
N VAL A 113 -8.62 -1.31 -18.57
CA VAL A 113 -7.70 -1.19 -17.45
C VAL A 113 -8.47 -1.49 -16.17
N ILE A 114 -8.04 -2.49 -15.42
CA ILE A 114 -8.60 -2.79 -14.10
C ILE A 114 -7.94 -1.84 -13.11
N GLU A 115 -8.75 -0.97 -12.51
CA GLU A 115 -8.27 -0.11 -11.43
C GLU A 115 -8.04 -0.95 -10.17
N THR A 116 -6.80 -0.99 -9.69
CA THR A 116 -6.41 -1.70 -8.47
C THR A 116 -6.08 -0.75 -7.31
N ASP A 117 -6.15 0.56 -7.54
CA ASP A 117 -5.90 1.55 -6.50
C ASP A 117 -7.11 1.66 -5.56
N LEU A 118 -6.91 1.21 -4.32
CA LEU A 118 -7.88 1.28 -3.24
C LEU A 118 -8.37 2.72 -3.03
N VAL A 119 -7.47 3.71 -3.07
CA VAL A 119 -7.83 5.11 -2.77
C VAL A 119 -8.87 5.60 -3.78
N LYS A 120 -8.67 5.30 -5.06
CA LYS A 120 -9.59 5.69 -6.14
C LYS A 120 -10.92 4.94 -6.09
N LEU A 121 -10.92 3.68 -5.64
CA LEU A 121 -12.13 2.88 -5.48
C LEU A 121 -13.02 3.38 -4.32
N TRP A 122 -12.42 3.89 -3.24
CA TRP A 122 -13.13 4.28 -2.03
C TRP A 122 -13.45 5.77 -1.93
N VAL A 123 -12.67 6.63 -2.58
CA VAL A 123 -12.91 8.09 -2.59
C VAL A 123 -13.91 8.45 -3.69
N SER A 124 -14.98 9.16 -3.32
CA SER A 124 -15.97 9.65 -4.28
C SER A 124 -15.37 10.70 -5.23
N GLU A 125 -15.50 10.48 -6.53
CA GLU A 125 -15.14 11.49 -7.54
C GLU A 125 -16.01 12.76 -7.37
N GLY A 126 -15.37 13.93 -7.45
CA GLY A 126 -16.04 15.23 -7.30
C GLY A 126 -16.36 15.66 -5.86
N GLY A 127 -15.97 14.87 -4.85
CA GLY A 127 -16.08 15.28 -3.45
C GLY A 127 -14.94 16.22 -3.00
N ARG A 128 -15.13 16.89 -1.86
CA ARG A 128 -14.12 17.79 -1.25
C ARG A 128 -12.76 17.10 -1.04
N LEU A 129 -12.75 15.85 -0.57
CA LEU A 129 -11.51 15.10 -0.34
C LEU A 129 -10.73 14.87 -1.65
N ASN A 130 -11.44 14.60 -2.74
CA ASN A 130 -10.82 14.44 -4.06
C ASN A 130 -10.20 15.77 -4.53
N GLU A 131 -10.87 16.90 -4.27
CA GLU A 131 -10.34 18.25 -4.56
C GLU A 131 -9.08 18.55 -3.73
N GLU A 132 -9.10 18.27 -2.43
CA GLU A 132 -7.96 18.45 -1.53
C GLU A 132 -6.76 17.57 -1.96
N MET A 133 -6.99 16.32 -2.31
CA MET A 133 -5.95 15.40 -2.79
C MET A 133 -5.33 15.88 -4.10
N ASN A 134 -6.15 16.30 -5.07
CA ASN A 134 -5.69 16.86 -6.34
C ASN A 134 -4.94 18.18 -6.16
N TYR A 135 -5.39 19.02 -5.23
CA TYR A 135 -4.72 20.27 -4.89
C TYR A 135 -3.31 20.00 -4.33
N LEU A 136 -3.17 19.11 -3.34
CA LEU A 136 -1.86 18.76 -2.78
C LEU A 136 -0.89 18.22 -3.83
N ALA A 137 -1.38 17.36 -4.74
CA ALA A 137 -0.59 16.86 -5.86
C ALA A 137 -0.13 17.99 -6.80
N SER A 138 -1.03 18.93 -7.14
CA SER A 138 -0.72 20.06 -8.02
C SER A 138 0.27 21.07 -7.41
N VAL A 139 0.12 21.39 -6.12
CA VAL A 139 1.00 22.31 -5.40
C VAL A 139 2.40 21.74 -5.32
N ARG A 140 2.51 20.44 -5.02
CA ARG A 140 3.78 19.72 -5.00
C ARG A 140 4.47 19.74 -6.37
N ASN A 141 3.74 19.45 -7.44
CA ASN A 141 4.29 19.46 -8.80
C ASN A 141 4.80 20.86 -9.17
N THR A 142 4.05 21.91 -8.82
CA THR A 142 4.44 23.30 -9.06
C THR A 142 5.68 23.69 -8.23
N ALA A 143 5.72 23.33 -6.94
CA ALA A 143 6.88 23.57 -6.08
C ALA A 143 8.14 22.87 -6.62
N GLN A 144 7.99 21.66 -7.16
CA GLN A 144 9.10 20.94 -7.78
C GLN A 144 9.59 21.60 -9.07
N ARG A 145 8.70 22.17 -9.89
CA ARG A 145 9.06 22.94 -11.09
C ARG A 145 9.83 24.21 -10.72
N VAL A 146 9.34 24.99 -9.76
CA VAL A 146 10.01 26.20 -9.28
C VAL A 146 11.37 25.88 -8.65
N LYS A 147 11.49 24.80 -7.87
CA LYS A 147 12.77 24.38 -7.28
C LYS A 147 13.78 23.96 -8.37
N ARG A 148 13.32 23.28 -9.44
CA ARG A 148 14.19 22.92 -10.59
C ARG A 148 14.69 24.14 -11.34
N GLU A 149 13.86 25.17 -11.49
CA GLU A 149 14.23 26.43 -12.15
C GLU A 149 15.18 27.28 -11.29
N ALA A 150 14.97 27.32 -9.97
CA ALA A 150 15.84 28.04 -9.04
C ALA A 150 17.19 27.34 -8.76
N ALA A 151 17.26 26.01 -8.87
CA ALA A 151 18.44 25.23 -8.49
C ALA A 151 19.46 25.00 -9.62
N GLY A 152 19.36 25.69 -10.77
CA GLY A 152 20.43 25.76 -11.77
C GLY A 152 21.10 24.41 -12.08
N ALA A 153 20.35 23.45 -12.60
CA ALA A 153 20.85 22.30 -13.36
C ALA A 153 22.07 21.50 -12.84
N ARG A 154 22.35 21.37 -11.54
CA ARG A 154 23.39 20.45 -11.02
C ARG A 154 23.12 19.91 -9.62
N ARG A 155 22.10 19.06 -9.44
CA ARG A 155 22.07 18.01 -8.41
C ARG A 155 21.34 16.81 -9.00
N GLY A 156 21.83 15.60 -8.71
CA GLY A 156 21.36 14.34 -9.29
C GLY A 156 19.86 14.06 -9.04
N PRO A 157 19.33 12.94 -9.53
CA PRO A 157 17.92 12.60 -9.35
C PRO A 157 17.62 12.39 -7.86
N GLU A 158 17.11 13.42 -7.18
CA GLU A 158 16.47 13.25 -5.88
C GLU A 158 15.20 12.43 -6.11
N LEU A 159 15.18 11.19 -5.62
CA LEU A 159 13.97 10.37 -5.63
C LEU A 159 12.82 11.16 -4.97
N PRO A 160 11.61 11.15 -5.57
CA PRO A 160 10.49 11.87 -5.01
C PRO A 160 10.17 11.30 -3.62
N LYS A 161 10.51 12.03 -2.55
CA LYS A 161 10.08 11.70 -1.17
C LYS A 161 8.58 11.90 -1.07
N GLU A 162 7.78 10.87 -1.33
CA GLU A 162 6.32 10.90 -1.35
C GLU A 162 5.72 11.32 0.00
N ASN A 163 5.63 12.61 0.31
CA ASN A 163 5.25 13.13 1.65
C ASN A 163 6.49 13.14 2.54
N GLY A 164 6.52 13.99 3.57
CA GLY A 164 7.62 14.04 4.54
C GLY A 164 7.91 12.72 5.27
N LEU A 165 7.14 11.65 4.99
CA LEU A 165 7.31 10.27 5.44
C LEU A 165 7.19 9.25 4.28
N GLY A 166 7.69 9.60 3.09
CA GLY A 166 7.30 8.97 1.83
C GLY A 166 7.73 7.57 1.46
N GLY A 167 7.29 6.61 2.26
CA GLY A 167 7.02 5.24 1.88
C GLY A 167 5.85 4.75 2.73
N GLY A 168 5.04 3.82 2.22
CA GLY A 168 4.06 3.14 3.07
C GLY A 168 4.75 2.57 4.31
N PHE A 169 4.16 2.74 5.50
CA PHE A 169 4.70 2.12 6.70
C PHE A 169 4.63 0.61 6.56
N GLN A 170 5.78 -0.06 6.61
CA GLN A 170 5.80 -1.51 6.76
C GLN A 170 5.72 -1.84 8.25
N VAL A 171 4.60 -2.42 8.66
CA VAL A 171 4.29 -2.68 10.07
C VAL A 171 4.42 -4.17 10.36
N VAL A 172 5.13 -4.49 11.45
CA VAL A 172 5.23 -5.85 12.00
C VAL A 172 4.62 -5.83 13.39
N ILE A 173 3.60 -6.67 13.60
CA ILE A 173 2.88 -6.77 14.88
C ILE A 173 3.15 -8.15 15.46
N GLN A 174 3.66 -8.19 16.69
CA GLN A 174 3.84 -9.42 17.45
C GLN A 174 2.66 -9.62 18.40
N THR A 175 1.98 -10.75 18.26
CA THR A 175 0.89 -11.18 19.12
C THR A 175 1.33 -12.38 19.97
N PRO A 176 0.71 -12.62 21.15
CA PRO A 176 0.99 -13.83 21.91
C PRO A 176 0.52 -15.08 21.15
N SER A 177 1.09 -16.23 21.47
CA SER A 177 0.69 -17.50 20.82
C SER A 177 -0.67 -18.00 21.31
N TYR A 178 -1.04 -17.66 22.55
CA TYR A 178 -2.31 -18.04 23.17
C TYR A 178 -3.09 -16.79 23.61
N GLU A 179 -4.42 -16.85 23.50
CA GLU A 179 -5.28 -15.76 23.97
C GLU A 179 -5.16 -15.58 25.50
N GLY A 180 -4.99 -14.33 25.94
CA GLY A 180 -4.86 -13.97 27.36
C GLY A 180 -3.43 -14.02 27.93
N GLU A 181 -2.43 -14.43 27.14
CA GLU A 181 -1.02 -14.38 27.56
C GLU A 181 -0.44 -12.95 27.42
N ASN A 182 0.41 -12.55 28.36
CA ASN A 182 1.07 -11.25 28.32
C ASN A 182 2.29 -11.26 27.39
N VAL A 183 2.34 -10.31 26.46
CA VAL A 183 3.46 -10.13 25.51
C VAL A 183 4.65 -9.41 26.14
N LEU A 184 4.47 -8.73 27.28
CA LEU A 184 5.52 -7.95 27.96
C LEU A 184 6.46 -8.86 28.79
N THR A 185 6.99 -9.91 28.17
CA THR A 185 7.99 -10.80 28.75
C THR A 185 9.36 -10.56 28.10
N LYS A 186 10.44 -10.85 28.82
CA LYS A 186 11.82 -10.71 28.32
C LYS A 186 12.00 -11.52 27.03
N GLU A 187 11.47 -12.74 27.02
CA GLU A 187 11.60 -13.68 25.91
C GLU A 187 10.85 -13.19 24.67
N ALA A 188 9.64 -12.64 24.84
CA ALA A 188 8.87 -12.08 23.73
C ALA A 188 9.57 -10.87 23.11
N LEU A 189 10.14 -9.99 23.93
CA LEU A 189 10.87 -8.82 23.45
C LEU A 189 12.17 -9.22 22.75
N GLN A 190 12.91 -10.20 23.26
CA GLN A 190 14.10 -10.74 22.60
C GLN A 190 13.78 -11.39 21.24
N ARG A 191 12.63 -12.07 21.11
CA ARG A 191 12.16 -12.56 19.81
C ARG A 191 11.89 -11.41 18.84
N HIS A 192 11.29 -10.32 19.31
CA HIS A 192 11.06 -9.12 18.50
C HIS A 192 12.38 -8.53 18.00
N THR A 193 13.37 -8.38 18.89
CA THR A 193 14.71 -7.89 18.55
C THR A 193 15.37 -8.77 17.49
N LYS A 194 15.28 -10.10 17.64
CA LYS A 194 15.86 -11.03 16.67
C LYS A 194 15.20 -10.90 15.30
N LEU A 195 13.87 -10.78 15.26
CA LEU A 195 13.13 -10.56 14.02
C LEU A 195 13.56 -9.24 13.34
N MET A 196 13.72 -8.17 14.11
CA MET A 196 14.22 -6.89 13.57
C MET A 196 15.62 -7.01 12.96
N GLN A 197 16.52 -7.79 13.58
CA GLN A 197 17.86 -8.04 13.03
C GLN A 197 17.80 -8.84 11.72
N GLU A 198 16.94 -9.84 11.64
CA GLU A 198 16.74 -10.63 10.42
C GLU A 198 16.20 -9.73 9.28
N ILE A 199 15.27 -8.82 9.58
CA ILE A 199 14.74 -7.84 8.62
C ILE A 199 15.84 -6.86 8.18
N ALA A 200 16.66 -6.36 9.10
CA ALA A 200 17.73 -5.40 8.79
C ALA A 200 18.84 -6.00 7.90
N ASN A 201 19.06 -7.31 7.98
CA ASN A 201 20.05 -8.05 7.20
C ASN A 201 19.47 -8.64 5.89
N TYR A 202 18.21 -8.35 5.56
CA TYR A 202 17.61 -8.85 4.35
C TYR A 202 18.18 -8.12 3.12
N GLU A 203 18.56 -8.89 2.10
CA GLU A 203 19.13 -8.39 0.85
C GLU A 203 18.35 -8.97 -0.34
N VAL A 204 18.10 -8.14 -1.35
CA VAL A 204 17.43 -8.55 -2.59
C VAL A 204 18.30 -8.21 -3.78
N ASP A 205 18.56 -9.20 -4.63
CA ASP A 205 19.29 -9.00 -5.88
C ASP A 205 18.30 -8.62 -6.99
N MET A 206 18.36 -7.36 -7.45
CA MET A 206 17.57 -6.87 -8.58
C MET A 206 18.43 -6.03 -9.52
N PHE A 207 18.25 -6.18 -10.83
CA PHE A 207 18.99 -5.43 -11.86
C PHE A 207 20.53 -5.57 -11.76
N ASN A 208 21.02 -6.74 -11.35
CA ASN A 208 22.45 -7.02 -11.07
C ASN A 208 23.05 -6.17 -9.94
N GLU A 209 22.22 -5.56 -9.09
CA GLU A 209 22.64 -4.87 -7.87
C GLU A 209 22.01 -5.52 -6.64
N LYS A 210 22.76 -5.52 -5.54
CA LYS A 210 22.29 -5.96 -4.23
C LYS A 210 21.62 -4.79 -3.53
N TRP A 211 20.35 -4.93 -3.19
CA TRP A 211 19.59 -3.92 -2.47
C TRP A 211 19.41 -4.34 -1.01
N THR A 212 19.81 -3.45 -0.11
CA THR A 212 19.63 -3.64 1.33
C THR A 212 18.51 -2.75 1.86
N LEU A 213 18.01 -3.02 3.07
CA LEU A 213 17.02 -2.14 3.70
C LEU A 213 17.52 -0.70 3.86
N SER A 214 18.82 -0.50 4.09
CA SER A 214 19.45 0.82 4.20
C SER A 214 19.42 1.65 2.91
N ASP A 215 19.20 1.02 1.75
CA ASP A 215 19.12 1.71 0.45
C ASP A 215 17.69 2.18 0.14
N ILE A 216 16.68 1.50 0.70
CA ILE A 216 15.26 1.73 0.43
C ILE A 216 14.59 2.54 1.53
N CYS A 217 15.07 2.43 2.77
CA CYS A 217 14.43 3.03 3.93
C CYS A 217 14.43 4.57 3.90
N PHE A 218 13.47 5.14 4.62
CA PHE A 218 13.46 6.59 4.83
C PHE A 218 14.56 7.01 5.81
N LYS A 219 15.48 7.85 5.33
CA LYS A 219 16.52 8.51 6.14
C LYS A 219 16.21 10.00 6.32
N PRO A 220 16.35 10.54 7.55
CA PRO A 220 16.28 11.98 7.76
C PRO A 220 17.40 12.68 6.98
N PRO A 221 17.18 13.91 6.49
CA PRO A 221 18.22 14.65 5.78
C PRO A 221 19.40 14.92 6.73
N GLY A 222 20.61 14.56 6.28
CA GLY A 222 21.83 14.86 7.02
C GLY A 222 22.16 16.36 7.01
N PRO A 223 22.84 16.86 8.06
CA PRO A 223 23.35 18.23 8.08
C PRO A 223 24.42 18.42 7.00
N SER A 224 24.40 19.60 6.35
CA SER A 224 25.43 19.99 5.39
C SER A 224 26.61 20.65 6.10
N PHE A 225 27.82 20.13 5.88
CA PHE A 225 29.05 20.77 6.35
C PHE A 225 29.53 21.84 5.36
N ASN A 226 30.03 22.96 5.86
CA ASN A 226 30.63 24.01 5.04
C ASN A 226 32.01 23.57 4.50
N SER A 227 32.46 24.24 3.43
CA SER A 227 33.64 23.91 2.63
C SER A 227 34.92 23.82 3.49
N GLY A 228 35.39 22.59 3.71
CA GLY A 228 36.69 22.31 4.33
C GLY A 228 37.32 21.06 3.69
N PRO A 229 38.65 20.86 3.81
CA PRO A 229 39.36 19.77 3.13
C PRO A 229 38.88 18.36 3.51
N LEU A 230 38.23 18.21 4.68
CA LEU A 230 37.67 16.94 5.17
C LEU A 230 36.13 16.91 5.20
N ALA A 231 35.44 18.00 4.81
CA ALA A 231 33.99 18.10 4.87
C ALA A 231 33.29 17.03 4.00
N GLY A 232 33.84 16.72 2.84
CA GLY A 232 33.32 15.67 1.94
C GLY A 232 33.51 14.25 2.46
N ILE A 233 34.46 14.03 3.37
CA ILE A 233 34.64 12.73 4.04
C ILE A 233 33.62 12.59 5.16
N MET A 234 33.44 13.66 5.95
CA MET A 234 32.47 13.69 7.05
C MET A 234 31.02 13.55 6.54
N SER A 235 30.66 14.19 5.42
CA SER A 235 29.33 14.04 4.84
C SER A 235 29.03 12.60 4.41
N LYS A 236 29.98 11.95 3.71
CA LYS A 236 29.84 10.55 3.27
C LYS A 236 29.77 9.57 4.44
N LEU A 237 30.48 9.88 5.52
CA LEU A 237 30.47 9.10 6.75
C LEU A 237 29.12 9.26 7.46
N LEU A 238 28.61 10.48 7.54
CA LEU A 238 27.34 10.77 8.18
C LEU A 238 26.15 10.16 7.40
N ASP A 239 26.17 10.20 6.07
CA ASP A 239 25.16 9.56 5.23
C ASP A 239 25.05 8.04 5.45
N LYS A 240 26.15 7.40 5.88
CA LYS A 240 26.20 5.97 6.21
C LYS A 240 25.84 5.67 7.67
N ILE A 241 26.05 6.63 8.59
CA ILE A 241 25.73 6.47 10.00
C ILE A 241 24.28 6.81 10.30
N ILE A 242 23.69 7.78 9.59
CA ILE A 242 22.29 8.17 9.78
C ILE A 242 21.39 6.93 9.62
N PRO A 243 20.69 6.52 10.70
CA PRO A 243 19.90 5.30 10.66
C PRO A 243 18.61 5.51 9.85
N CYS A 244 18.07 4.39 9.38
CA CYS A 244 16.68 4.32 8.94
C CYS A 244 15.75 4.69 10.10
N ILE A 245 14.60 5.29 9.81
CA ILE A 245 13.58 5.49 10.85
C ILE A 245 12.94 4.14 11.19
N TRP A 246 13.11 3.72 12.45
CA TRP A 246 12.43 2.59 13.06
C TRP A 246 11.56 3.09 14.21
N ILE A 247 10.29 2.66 14.23
CA ILE A 247 9.37 2.94 15.34
C ILE A 247 9.10 1.59 16.01
N THR A 248 9.74 1.34 17.14
CA THR A 248 9.76 0.02 17.80
C THR A 248 9.84 0.16 19.32
N PRO A 249 9.16 -0.71 20.09
CA PRO A 249 9.30 -0.73 21.55
C PRO A 249 10.71 -1.15 22.01
N VAL A 250 11.46 -1.84 21.16
CA VAL A 250 12.85 -2.26 21.45
C VAL A 250 13.78 -1.05 21.51
N ASP A 251 13.38 0.10 20.94
CA ASP A 251 14.20 1.31 20.95
C ASP A 251 14.51 1.77 22.38
N CYS A 252 13.61 1.57 23.34
CA CYS A 252 13.85 1.90 24.76
C CYS A 252 15.04 1.15 25.40
N TYR A 253 15.56 0.12 24.74
CA TYR A 253 16.65 -0.72 25.21
C TYR A 253 17.87 -0.60 24.31
N TRP A 254 19.05 -0.93 24.83
CA TRP A 254 20.29 -0.97 24.06
C TRP A 254 20.20 -1.90 22.85
N ASP A 255 19.43 -2.98 22.95
CA ASP A 255 19.17 -3.95 21.89
C ASP A 255 18.60 -3.36 20.59
N GLY A 256 17.95 -2.18 20.65
CA GLY A 256 17.47 -1.46 19.46
C GLY A 256 18.59 -1.12 18.49
N ALA A 257 19.79 -0.87 19.00
CA ALA A 257 20.98 -0.58 18.21
C ALA A 257 21.42 -1.75 17.30
N LYS A 258 21.00 -2.99 17.60
CA LYS A 258 21.43 -4.18 16.85
C LYS A 258 20.83 -4.25 15.45
N ALA A 259 19.61 -3.74 15.28
CA ALA A 259 18.97 -3.63 13.96
C ALA A 259 19.46 -2.39 13.19
N LEU A 260 20.04 -1.42 13.90
CA LEU A 260 20.64 -0.22 13.34
C LEU A 260 22.09 -0.49 12.97
N GLY A 261 22.29 -1.27 11.92
CA GLY A 261 23.60 -1.43 11.30
C GLY A 261 23.91 -0.25 10.37
N PRO A 262 25.17 0.21 10.28
CA PRO A 262 25.66 0.63 9.00
C PRO A 262 25.87 -0.64 8.16
N ASN A 263 24.95 -0.88 7.22
CA ASN A 263 25.09 -1.89 6.16
C ASN A 263 25.42 -1.14 4.86
N PRO A 264 26.62 -1.31 4.28
CA PRO A 264 27.76 -2.14 4.68
C PRO A 264 28.60 -1.54 5.84
N PRO A 265 29.38 -2.37 6.55
CA PRO A 265 30.19 -1.94 7.70
C PRO A 265 31.20 -0.85 7.32
N LEU A 266 31.37 0.11 8.23
CA LEU A 266 32.26 1.24 8.04
C LEU A 266 33.70 0.86 8.36
N ASN A 267 34.54 0.73 7.32
CA ASN A 267 35.99 0.68 7.49
C ASN A 267 36.55 2.10 7.50
N LEU A 268 36.80 2.62 8.71
CA LEU A 268 37.23 4.01 8.90
C LEU A 268 38.74 4.25 8.73
N GLY A 269 39.51 3.21 8.41
CA GLY A 269 40.94 3.33 8.06
C GLY A 269 41.73 4.28 8.97
N TYR A 270 42.57 5.12 8.35
CA TYR A 270 43.41 6.13 9.02
C TYR A 270 42.62 7.30 9.64
N VAL A 271 41.28 7.34 9.52
CA VAL A 271 40.47 8.37 10.19
C VAL A 271 40.33 8.09 11.68
N THR A 272 40.36 6.80 12.07
CA THR A 272 40.32 6.38 13.48
C THR A 272 41.52 6.87 14.30
N SER A 273 42.67 7.16 13.67
CA SER A 273 43.83 7.75 14.36
C SER A 273 43.67 9.24 14.67
N PHE A 274 42.70 9.93 14.07
CA PHE A 274 42.44 11.35 14.35
C PHE A 274 41.32 11.58 15.37
N ILE A 275 40.50 10.56 15.64
CA ILE A 275 39.35 10.65 16.56
C ILE A 275 39.41 9.46 17.52
N SER A 276 39.90 9.72 18.72
CA SER A 276 40.14 8.73 19.78
C SER A 276 38.84 8.19 20.39
N SER A 277 37.75 8.95 20.27
CA SER A 277 36.41 8.61 20.75
C SER A 277 35.65 7.65 19.84
N LEU A 278 36.15 7.35 18.64
CA LEU A 278 35.61 6.28 17.82
C LEU A 278 36.16 4.92 18.30
N PRO A 279 35.30 3.91 18.49
CA PRO A 279 35.76 2.60 18.92
C PRO A 279 36.70 1.98 17.88
N GLN A 280 37.78 1.35 18.36
CA GLN A 280 38.76 0.66 17.52
C GLN A 280 38.12 -0.57 16.87
N GLY A 281 37.75 -0.47 15.59
CA GLY A 281 37.15 -1.58 14.82
C GLY A 281 35.90 -1.16 14.05
N ASN A 282 34.89 -2.03 14.01
CA ASN A 282 33.64 -1.78 13.31
C ASN A 282 32.77 -0.80 14.12
N VAL A 283 32.52 0.38 13.57
CA VAL A 283 31.68 1.40 14.20
C VAL A 283 30.22 1.07 13.91
N THR A 284 29.45 0.89 14.96
CA THR A 284 28.01 0.56 14.91
C THR A 284 27.27 1.36 15.98
N TRP A 285 25.96 1.48 15.87
CA TRP A 285 25.17 2.13 16.93
C TRP A 285 25.25 1.40 18.28
N LYS A 286 25.74 0.15 18.30
CA LYS A 286 25.96 -0.64 19.51
C LYS A 286 27.10 -0.11 20.39
N ASN A 287 28.13 0.50 19.78
CA ASN A 287 29.36 0.91 20.45
C ASN A 287 29.70 2.40 20.28
N LEU A 288 28.87 3.16 19.55
CA LEU A 288 29.09 4.58 19.26
C LEU A 288 28.48 5.47 20.35
N ASN A 289 29.31 6.32 20.96
CA ASN A 289 28.85 7.44 21.79
C ASN A 289 28.92 8.73 20.96
N PRO A 290 27.79 9.24 20.43
CA PRO A 290 27.81 10.41 19.55
C PRO A 290 28.22 11.69 20.29
N THR A 291 27.91 11.80 21.58
CA THR A 291 28.26 12.99 22.38
C THR A 291 29.77 13.12 22.57
N SER A 292 30.48 12.02 22.84
CA SER A 292 31.96 12.08 22.92
C SER A 292 32.59 12.39 21.56
N VAL A 293 32.04 11.82 20.48
CA VAL A 293 32.54 12.06 19.12
C VAL A 293 32.37 13.51 18.71
N ILE A 294 31.20 14.11 18.95
CA ILE A 294 30.93 15.50 18.59
C ILE A 294 31.80 16.46 19.41
N LYS A 295 32.07 16.15 20.69
CA LYS A 295 32.96 16.97 21.52
C LYS A 295 34.40 16.96 21.01
N GLU A 296 34.94 15.79 20.64
CA GLU A 296 36.31 15.69 20.11
C GLU A 296 36.41 16.31 18.71
N VAL A 297 35.44 16.03 17.83
CA VAL A 297 35.39 16.63 16.50
C VAL A 297 35.20 18.14 16.58
N GLY A 298 34.41 18.66 17.53
CA GLY A 298 34.22 20.08 17.76
C GLY A 298 35.46 20.81 18.29
N GLN A 299 36.40 20.10 18.92
CA GLN A 299 37.71 20.66 19.30
C GLN A 299 38.66 20.76 18.11
N LEU A 300 38.54 19.83 17.16
CA LEU A 300 39.40 19.75 15.98
C LEU A 300 38.86 20.58 14.80
N PHE A 301 37.54 20.76 14.72
CA PHE A 301 36.84 21.37 13.59
C PHE A 301 35.67 22.24 14.05
N ASP A 302 35.42 23.33 13.34
CA ASP A 302 34.21 24.13 13.56
C ASP A 302 32.98 23.40 13.02
N LEU A 303 32.19 22.84 13.93
CA LEU A 303 30.94 22.14 13.66
C LEU A 303 29.74 23.11 13.50
N GLY A 304 29.96 24.42 13.68
CA GLY A 304 28.91 25.42 13.64
C GLY A 304 27.73 25.05 14.57
N PRO A 305 26.47 25.16 14.10
CA PRO A 305 25.29 24.87 14.93
C PRO A 305 25.01 23.36 15.13
N ILE A 306 25.80 22.46 14.51
CA ILE A 306 25.55 21.01 14.56
C ILE A 306 25.64 20.47 15.98
N GLY A 307 26.65 20.91 16.76
CA GLY A 307 26.75 20.51 18.17
C GLY A 307 25.50 20.87 18.97
N ASN A 308 24.97 22.07 18.76
CA ASN A 308 23.74 22.55 19.40
C ASN A 308 22.51 21.75 18.93
N PHE A 309 22.43 21.38 17.65
CA PHE A 309 21.35 20.51 17.17
C PHE A 309 21.38 19.13 17.84
N PHE A 310 22.55 18.52 18.02
CA PHE A 310 22.67 17.23 18.71
C PHE A 310 22.33 17.34 20.20
N GLU A 311 22.75 18.41 20.86
CA GLU A 311 22.41 18.68 22.26
C GLU A 311 20.91 18.91 22.45
N ARG A 312 20.28 19.73 21.61
CA ARG A 312 18.84 20.00 21.64
C ARG A 312 17.99 18.80 21.23
N ALA A 313 18.52 17.92 20.39
CA ALA A 313 17.88 16.67 20.03
C ALA A 313 17.89 15.65 21.17
N GLY A 314 18.69 15.87 22.23
CA GLY A 314 18.75 14.99 23.40
C GLY A 314 19.24 13.59 23.07
N ILE A 315 20.13 13.45 22.07
CA ILE A 315 20.66 12.14 21.64
C ILE A 315 21.58 11.54 22.71
N ASP A 316 22.32 12.39 23.45
CA ASP A 316 23.25 12.03 24.53
C ASP A 316 24.14 10.81 24.22
N GLY A 317 24.16 9.77 25.06
CA GLY A 317 24.90 8.51 24.85
C GLY A 317 24.27 7.56 23.83
N ALA A 318 23.17 7.97 23.19
CA ALA A 318 22.33 7.23 22.26
C ALA A 318 21.74 5.93 22.84
N TYR A 319 22.40 4.80 22.60
CA TYR A 319 21.96 3.48 23.09
C TYR A 319 22.81 2.99 24.26
N LEU A 320 23.96 3.61 24.53
CA LEU A 320 24.92 3.13 25.54
C LEU A 320 24.46 3.39 26.99
N ASP A 321 23.59 4.37 27.17
CA ASP A 321 22.94 4.76 28.42
C ASP A 321 21.59 4.03 28.65
N ARG A 322 21.11 3.30 27.65
CA ARG A 322 19.85 2.53 27.74
C ARG A 322 20.07 1.18 28.44
N PRO A 323 19.05 0.64 29.14
CA PRO A 323 19.13 -0.69 29.74
C PRO A 323 19.24 -1.78 28.66
N CYS A 324 19.99 -2.84 28.94
CA CYS A 324 20.04 -4.04 28.12
C CYS A 324 18.81 -4.92 28.41
N ILE A 325 18.17 -5.53 27.39
CA ILE A 325 17.10 -6.51 27.65
C ILE A 325 17.68 -7.72 28.39
N ASP A 326 18.88 -8.13 28.00
CA ASP A 326 19.65 -9.16 28.69
C ASP A 326 20.96 -8.62 29.26
N PRO A 327 21.04 -8.39 30.58
CA PRO A 327 22.28 -7.91 31.20
C PRO A 327 23.39 -8.97 31.21
N LEU A 328 23.04 -10.24 30.94
CA LEU A 328 23.99 -11.34 30.84
C LEU A 328 24.60 -11.46 29.44
N GLU A 329 24.27 -10.60 28.49
CA GLU A 329 24.91 -10.62 27.18
C GLU A 329 26.34 -10.04 27.25
N GLU A 330 27.27 -10.59 26.45
CA GLU A 330 28.67 -10.12 26.44
C GLU A 330 28.84 -8.75 25.80
N GLU A 331 27.96 -8.40 24.86
CA GLU A 331 28.00 -7.13 24.13
C GLU A 331 27.33 -5.97 24.89
N CYS A 332 26.64 -6.23 26.00
CA CYS A 332 25.98 -5.20 26.80
C CYS A 332 27.03 -4.20 27.34
N PRO A 333 26.85 -2.89 27.10
CA PRO A 333 27.85 -1.90 27.48
C PRO A 333 27.91 -1.71 28.99
N LYS A 334 29.11 -1.43 29.51
CA LYS A 334 29.35 -1.18 30.94
C LYS A 334 28.66 0.08 31.47
N SER A 335 28.29 1.00 30.57
CA SER A 335 27.57 2.23 30.89
C SER A 335 26.06 2.02 31.09
N ALA A 336 25.52 0.86 30.69
CA ALA A 336 24.09 0.58 30.86
C ALA A 336 23.73 0.48 32.35
N PRO A 337 22.56 1.00 32.76
CA PRO A 337 22.17 1.06 34.17
C PRO A 337 21.99 -0.32 34.83
N ASN A 338 21.67 -1.35 34.03
CA ASN A 338 21.49 -2.72 34.50
C ASN A 338 22.66 -3.64 34.11
N TYR A 339 23.82 -3.09 33.77
CA TYR A 339 24.99 -3.88 33.40
C TYR A 339 25.37 -4.87 34.51
N PHE A 340 25.59 -6.13 34.14
CA PHE A 340 26.01 -7.17 35.07
C PHE A 340 27.48 -7.53 34.87
N ASP A 341 28.32 -7.17 35.86
CA ASP A 341 29.72 -7.59 35.87
C ASP A 341 29.83 -9.07 36.24
N LYS A 342 29.88 -9.91 35.20
CA LYS A 342 30.10 -11.36 35.32
C LYS A 342 31.40 -11.69 36.03
N CYS A 343 32.44 -10.87 35.87
CA CYS A 343 33.77 -11.15 36.38
C CYS A 343 33.91 -10.81 37.86
N ALA A 344 33.35 -9.69 38.29
CA ALA A 344 33.21 -9.41 39.72
C ALA A 344 32.35 -10.48 40.41
N SER A 345 31.26 -10.91 39.76
CA SER A 345 30.38 -11.95 40.29
C SER A 345 31.04 -13.31 40.38
N LEU A 346 31.84 -13.69 39.37
CA LEU A 346 32.61 -14.93 39.37
C LEU A 346 33.69 -14.92 40.46
N LYS A 347 34.35 -13.79 40.70
CA LYS A 347 35.31 -13.64 41.81
C LYS A 347 34.63 -13.89 43.17
N LYS A 348 33.49 -13.23 43.42
CA LYS A 348 32.69 -13.44 44.65
C LYS A 348 32.20 -14.88 44.78
N PHE A 349 31.79 -15.50 43.68
CA PHE A 349 31.39 -16.90 43.66
C PHE A 349 32.56 -17.82 44.02
N ASN A 350 33.75 -17.58 43.44
CA ASN A 350 34.94 -18.38 43.73
C ASN A 350 35.39 -18.23 45.19
N GLU A 351 35.34 -17.02 45.75
CA GLU A 351 35.61 -16.76 47.17
C GLU A 351 34.63 -17.54 48.07
N TRP A 352 33.34 -17.48 47.77
CA TRP A 352 32.32 -18.26 48.49
C TRP A 352 32.52 -19.77 48.36
N ASN A 353 32.86 -20.24 47.15
CA ASN A 353 33.05 -21.66 46.87
C ASN A 353 34.30 -22.22 47.57
N LEU A 354 35.39 -21.45 47.61
CA LEU A 354 36.62 -21.82 48.32
C LEU A 354 36.44 -21.85 49.85
N ALA A 355 35.48 -21.11 50.39
CA ALA A 355 35.14 -21.13 51.81
C ALA A 355 34.35 -22.38 52.25
N LYS A 356 33.86 -23.20 51.31
CA LYS A 356 33.12 -24.44 51.60
C LYS A 356 34.05 -25.64 51.75
N SER A 357 33.57 -26.65 52.49
CA SER A 357 34.24 -27.94 52.63
C SER A 357 34.41 -28.61 51.26
N LEU A 358 35.46 -29.43 51.12
CA LEU A 358 35.88 -30.01 49.84
C LEU A 358 34.80 -30.87 49.17
N GLU A 359 33.84 -31.38 49.94
CA GLU A 359 32.67 -32.16 49.48
C GLU A 359 31.50 -31.28 49.02
N GLU A 360 31.38 -30.05 49.54
CA GLU A 360 30.35 -29.07 49.16
C GLU A 360 30.80 -28.10 48.05
N GLN A 361 32.07 -28.18 47.64
CA GLN A 361 32.62 -27.34 46.60
C GLN A 361 31.98 -27.64 45.25
N VAL A 362 31.36 -26.63 44.66
CA VAL A 362 30.79 -26.71 43.31
C VAL A 362 31.93 -26.63 42.31
N ARG A 363 32.25 -27.76 41.65
CA ARG A 363 33.17 -27.75 40.51
C ARG A 363 32.43 -27.25 39.28
N ILE A 364 32.76 -26.05 38.81
CA ILE A 364 32.31 -25.57 37.51
C ILE A 364 33.03 -26.38 36.44
N TYR A 365 32.41 -27.48 36.00
CA TYR A 365 32.89 -28.24 34.85
C TYR A 365 32.66 -27.44 33.58
N SER A 366 33.71 -27.23 32.80
CA SER A 366 33.64 -26.53 31.53
C SER A 366 33.02 -27.38 30.42
N LYS A 367 31.74 -27.74 30.54
CA LYS A 367 31.01 -28.35 29.41
C LYS A 367 30.74 -27.37 28.26
N LEU A 368 31.03 -26.08 28.45
CA LEU A 368 30.99 -25.03 27.42
C LEU A 368 32.32 -24.83 26.66
N LEU A 369 33.37 -25.60 26.94
CA LEU A 369 34.71 -25.41 26.36
C LEU A 369 34.95 -26.14 25.02
N PHE A 370 34.02 -26.98 24.54
CA PHE A 370 34.26 -27.89 23.40
C PHE A 370 33.48 -27.59 22.11
N ARG A 371 32.94 -26.37 21.93
CA ARG A 371 32.29 -25.97 20.66
C ARG A 371 33.01 -24.92 19.84
N SER A 372 34.18 -24.48 20.26
CA SER A 372 35.02 -23.58 19.46
C SER A 372 36.48 -23.86 19.74
N ILE A 373 37.10 -24.65 18.87
CA ILE A 373 38.56 -24.65 18.68
C ILE A 373 38.92 -23.28 18.12
N LEU A 374 39.03 -22.29 18.99
CA LEU A 374 39.74 -21.02 18.83
C LEU A 374 39.65 -20.29 20.17
N PHE A 375 40.79 -20.22 20.84
CA PHE A 375 40.99 -19.59 22.15
C PHE A 375 40.28 -18.23 22.28
N LYS A 376 39.22 -18.19 23.08
CA LYS A 376 38.97 -17.10 24.03
C LYS A 376 38.64 -17.74 25.37
N THR A 377 39.64 -17.74 26.23
CA THR A 377 39.52 -18.00 27.67
C THR A 377 38.35 -17.18 28.24
N PHE A 378 37.69 -17.70 29.28
CA PHE A 378 36.71 -16.96 30.07
C PHE A 378 37.06 -15.46 30.14
N PRO A 379 36.13 -14.53 29.84
CA PRO A 379 36.41 -13.09 29.76
C PRO A 379 36.85 -12.45 31.10
N CYS A 380 36.97 -13.26 32.16
CA CYS A 380 37.36 -12.84 33.50
C CYS A 380 38.81 -13.19 33.87
N ALA A 381 39.54 -13.84 32.96
CA ALA A 381 41.00 -13.96 33.07
C ALA A 381 41.62 -12.60 32.71
N SER A 382 41.67 -11.73 33.72
CA SER A 382 42.29 -10.41 33.68
C SER A 382 43.69 -10.46 33.10
N SER A 383 43.96 -9.50 32.22
CA SER A 383 45.26 -8.86 32.07
C SER A 383 46.02 -8.82 33.39
N ARG A 384 47.22 -9.40 33.39
CA ARG A 384 48.36 -8.83 34.10
C ARG A 384 49.23 -8.16 33.06
#